data_AF-A0A537BE65-F1
#
_entry.id   AF-A0A537BE65-F1
#
_cell.length_a   1.000
_cell.length_b   1.000
_cell.length_c   1.000
_cell.angle_alpha   90.00
_cell.angle_beta   90.00
_cell.angle_gamma   90.00
#
_symmetry.space_group_name_H-M   'P 1'
#
loop_
_entity.id
_entity.type
_entity.pdbx_description
1 polymer ?
#
loop_
_entity_poly.entity_id
_entity_poly.type
_entity_poly.pdbx_seq_one_letter_code
_entity_poly.pdbx_strand_id
1 'polypeptide(L)'
;MHGTRFLSRLTGLRRGNRGLASDPAPVLLGLAGFDGKLKFLNPAWEKILGYPAQELLDRPLRELMQQHGQAAAALVERLLAEDGFEPLEFGLRCRDGTFKWFLWHRGFDSEHQAIFIAGYDITEQKTRTTASLLRFFERPKSADVAI
;
A
#
# COMPACT_ATOMS: atom_id res chain seq x y z
N MET A 1 -12.34 19.25 12.13
CA MET A 1 -11.17 19.00 13.04
C MET A 1 -10.74 17.51 13.16
N HIS A 2 -10.75 16.70 12.09
CA HIS A 2 -10.38 15.27 12.18
C HIS A 2 -9.02 14.93 11.54
N GLY A 3 -8.57 15.67 10.51
CA GLY A 3 -7.30 15.43 9.82
C GLY A 3 -6.02 15.51 10.69
N THR A 4 -5.98 16.42 11.67
CA THR A 4 -4.78 16.61 12.53
C THR A 4 -4.51 15.40 13.44
N ARG A 5 -5.56 14.68 13.86
CA ARG A 5 -5.42 13.46 14.67
C ARG A 5 -4.86 12.27 13.88
N PHE A 6 -5.00 12.27 12.55
CA PHE A 6 -4.51 11.18 11.69
C PHE A 6 -2.98 11.21 11.55
N LEU A 7 -2.39 12.39 11.30
CA LEU A 7 -0.93 12.54 11.23
C LEU A 7 -0.25 12.20 12.58
N SER A 8 -0.89 12.53 13.71
CA SER A 8 -0.41 12.13 15.04
C SER A 8 -0.59 10.63 15.32
N ARG A 9 -1.59 9.96 14.74
CA ARG A 9 -1.77 8.50 14.86
C ARG A 9 -0.85 7.70 13.94
N LEU A 10 -0.55 8.20 12.74
CA LEU A 10 0.40 7.56 11.81
C LEU A 10 1.83 7.58 12.34
N THR A 11 2.24 8.69 12.96
CA THR A 11 3.53 8.81 13.64
C THR A 11 3.54 8.06 14.99
N GLY A 12 2.37 7.87 15.60
CA GLY A 12 2.17 7.15 16.87
C GLY A 12 1.87 5.65 16.76
N LEU A 13 1.72 5.06 15.56
CA LEU A 13 1.39 3.64 15.35
C LEU A 13 2.61 2.72 15.56
N ARG A 14 3.41 3.00 16.59
CA ARG A 14 4.46 2.13 17.11
C ARG A 14 4.04 1.57 18.48
N ARG A 15 2.91 0.84 18.53
CA ARG A 15 2.57 0.03 19.70
C ARG A 15 2.49 -1.44 19.30
N GLY A 16 3.63 -2.12 19.49
CA GLY A 16 3.70 -3.57 19.54
C GLY A 16 4.60 -4.24 18.49
N ASN A 17 5.91 -3.97 18.49
CA ASN A 17 6.93 -5.03 18.50
C ASN A 17 8.35 -4.45 18.59
N ARG A 18 9.12 -5.00 19.53
CA ARG A 18 10.57 -4.80 19.66
C ARG A 18 11.27 -5.51 18.51
N GLY A 19 12.17 -4.81 17.84
CA GLY A 19 13.22 -5.41 17.01
C GLY A 19 13.36 -4.77 15.64
N LEU A 20 14.54 -4.18 15.43
CA LEU A 20 15.21 -3.92 14.15
C LEU A 20 14.97 -2.57 13.44
N ALA A 21 16.12 -1.92 13.23
CA ALA A 21 16.49 -0.89 12.26
C ALA A 21 15.67 0.40 12.22
N SER A 22 16.29 1.45 12.74
CA SER A 22 16.08 2.84 12.39
C SER A 22 16.44 3.09 10.92
N ASP A 23 15.45 2.90 10.06
CA ASP A 23 15.28 3.68 8.83
C ASP A 23 13.78 3.73 8.57
N PRO A 24 13.13 4.91 8.51
CA PRO A 24 11.73 4.94 8.12
C PRO A 24 11.65 4.44 6.69
N ALA A 25 11.14 3.21 6.51
CA ALA A 25 10.78 2.70 5.19
C ALA A 25 10.02 3.81 4.46
N PRO A 26 10.41 4.14 3.21
CA PRO A 26 9.93 5.36 2.57
C PRO A 26 8.39 5.31 2.48
N VAL A 27 7.75 6.21 3.21
CA VAL A 27 6.29 6.25 3.34
C VAL A 27 5.72 7.08 2.19
N LEU A 28 4.86 6.47 1.40
CA LEU A 28 4.03 7.18 0.44
C LEU A 28 2.94 7.93 1.20
N LEU A 29 2.99 9.25 1.19
CA LEU A 29 1.95 10.09 1.77
C LEU A 29 1.17 10.79 0.67
N GLY A 30 -0.14 10.83 0.80
CA GLY A 30 -0.97 11.51 -0.18
C GLY A 30 -2.35 11.89 0.34
N LEU A 31 -3.03 12.69 -0.48
CA LEU A 31 -4.45 12.98 -0.38
C LEU A 31 -5.15 12.44 -1.61
N ALA A 32 -6.28 11.77 -1.42
CA ALA A 32 -7.21 11.44 -2.48
C ALA A 32 -8.57 12.13 -2.23
N GLY A 33 -9.27 12.50 -3.29
CA GLY A 33 -10.68 12.88 -3.19
C GLY A 33 -11.57 11.64 -3.03
N PHE A 34 -12.84 11.85 -2.70
CA PHE A 34 -13.84 10.77 -2.69
C PHE A 34 -14.13 10.21 -4.10
N ASP A 35 -13.70 10.92 -5.15
CA ASP A 35 -13.64 10.42 -6.53
C ASP A 35 -12.49 9.43 -6.78
N GLY A 36 -11.66 9.17 -5.76
CA GLY A 36 -10.49 8.30 -5.81
C GLY A 36 -9.29 8.90 -6.53
N LYS A 37 -9.34 10.19 -6.91
CA LYS A 37 -8.26 10.88 -7.60
C LYS A 37 -7.24 11.44 -6.64
N LEU A 38 -5.95 11.33 -6.98
CA LEU A 38 -4.84 11.83 -6.19
C LEU A 38 -4.76 13.36 -6.27
N LYS A 39 -4.81 14.04 -5.13
CA LYS A 39 -4.80 15.52 -5.03
C LYS A 39 -3.49 16.07 -4.51
N PHE A 40 -2.78 15.27 -3.71
CA PHE A 40 -1.45 15.62 -3.20
C PHE A 40 -0.63 14.35 -3.03
N LEU A 41 0.66 14.45 -3.32
CA LEU A 41 1.62 13.36 -3.15
C LEU A 41 2.93 13.94 -2.61
N ASN A 42 3.52 13.28 -1.62
CA ASN A 42 4.88 13.63 -1.19
C ASN A 42 5.91 13.18 -2.25
N PRO A 43 7.15 13.72 -2.24
CA PRO A 43 8.20 13.35 -3.19
C PRO A 43 8.59 11.86 -3.18
N ALA A 44 8.17 11.09 -2.17
CA ALA A 44 8.43 9.66 -2.10
C ALA A 44 7.72 8.89 -3.23
N TRP A 45 6.57 9.37 -3.72
CA TRP A 45 5.86 8.74 -4.86
C TRP A 45 6.74 8.67 -6.10
N GLU A 46 7.37 9.79 -6.45
CA GLU A 46 8.25 9.88 -7.61
C GLU A 46 9.52 9.05 -7.41
N LYS A 47 10.14 9.13 -6.23
CA LYS A 47 11.35 8.35 -5.92
C LYS A 47 11.11 6.84 -5.94
N ILE A 48 9.96 6.37 -5.45
CA ILE A 48 9.67 4.94 -5.29
C ILE A 48 9.04 4.34 -6.56
N LEU A 49 8.08 5.04 -7.17
CA LEU A 49 7.34 4.52 -8.32
C LEU A 49 7.94 4.96 -9.66
N GLY A 50 8.78 5.99 -9.67
CA GLY A 50 9.44 6.50 -10.87
C GLY A 50 8.56 7.36 -11.78
N TYR A 51 7.31 7.65 -11.39
CA TYR A 51 6.45 8.58 -12.12
C TYR A 51 6.62 10.00 -11.59
N PRO A 52 6.74 11.02 -12.45
CA PRO A 52 6.63 12.41 -12.03
C PRO A 52 5.31 12.63 -11.29
N ALA A 53 5.34 13.33 -10.15
CA ALA A 53 4.12 13.55 -9.36
C ALA A 53 2.99 14.18 -10.20
N GLN A 54 3.33 15.07 -11.13
CA GLN A 54 2.39 15.73 -12.05
C GLN A 54 1.66 14.76 -12.98
N GLU A 55 2.28 13.63 -13.34
CA GLU A 55 1.63 12.58 -14.14
C GLU A 55 0.63 11.76 -13.31
N LEU A 56 0.68 11.85 -11.97
CA LEU A 56 -0.18 11.09 -11.05
C LEU A 56 -1.30 11.94 -10.46
N LEU A 57 -1.10 13.25 -10.35
CA LEU A 57 -2.12 14.17 -9.85
C LEU A 57 -3.37 14.14 -10.75
N ASP A 58 -4.54 14.22 -10.11
CA ASP A 58 -5.87 14.09 -10.70
C ASP A 58 -6.15 12.77 -11.43
N ARG A 59 -5.26 11.77 -11.31
CA ARG A 59 -5.54 10.41 -11.76
C ARG A 59 -6.11 9.55 -10.65
N PRO A 60 -7.00 8.61 -10.99
CA PRO A 60 -7.54 7.69 -10.01
C PRO A 60 -6.47 6.67 -9.59
N LEU A 61 -6.34 6.45 -8.27
CA LEU A 61 -5.32 5.53 -7.71
C LEU A 61 -5.38 4.13 -8.32
N ARG A 62 -6.57 3.67 -8.73
CA ARG A 62 -6.80 2.35 -9.36
C ARG A 62 -5.99 2.11 -10.62
N GLU A 63 -5.57 3.16 -11.33
CA GLU A 63 -4.74 3.02 -12.54
C GLU A 63 -3.29 2.62 -12.21
N LEU A 64 -2.86 2.85 -10.97
CA LEU A 64 -1.56 2.41 -10.47
C LEU A 64 -1.63 1.05 -9.80
N MET A 65 -2.81 0.57 -9.42
CA MET A 65 -2.96 -0.71 -8.74
C MET A 65 -2.53 -1.85 -9.65
N GLN A 66 -1.83 -2.83 -9.06
CA GLN A 66 -1.50 -4.08 -9.75
C GLN A 66 -2.76 -4.89 -10.10
N GLN A 67 -3.80 -4.79 -9.27
CA GLN A 67 -5.07 -5.48 -9.52
C GLN A 67 -5.83 -4.79 -10.65
N HIS A 68 -6.59 -5.56 -11.41
CA HIS A 68 -7.40 -5.06 -12.53
C HIS A 68 -8.84 -5.56 -12.43
N GLY A 69 -9.75 -4.91 -13.17
CA GLY A 69 -11.16 -5.28 -13.24
C GLY A 69 -11.86 -5.23 -11.87
N GLN A 70 -12.62 -6.28 -11.56
CA GLN A 70 -13.46 -6.35 -10.35
C GLN A 70 -12.63 -6.33 -9.05
N ALA A 71 -11.44 -6.92 -9.05
CA ALA A 71 -10.57 -6.91 -7.88
C ALA A 71 -10.08 -5.49 -7.53
N ALA A 72 -9.77 -4.69 -8.55
CA ALA A 72 -9.41 -3.28 -8.37
C ALA A 72 -10.60 -2.45 -7.86
N ALA A 73 -11.79 -2.68 -8.43
CA ALA A 73 -13.01 -1.99 -8.01
C ALA A 73 -13.32 -2.25 -6.52
N ALA A 74 -13.30 -3.51 -6.09
CA ALA A 74 -13.54 -3.88 -4.69
C ALA A 74 -12.49 -3.27 -3.72
N LEU A 75 -11.23 -3.20 -4.13
CA LEU A 75 -10.19 -2.54 -3.33
C LEU A 75 -10.41 -1.03 -3.21
N VAL A 76 -10.81 -0.38 -4.29
CA VAL A 76 -11.14 1.05 -4.30
C VAL A 76 -12.34 1.32 -3.40
N GLU A 77 -13.41 0.53 -3.50
CA GLU A 77 -14.58 0.64 -2.62
C GLU A 77 -14.18 0.55 -1.15
N ARG A 78 -13.35 -0.44 -0.79
CA ARG A 78 -12.83 -0.58 0.57
C ARG A 78 -11.97 0.61 1.00
N LEU A 79 -11.18 1.17 0.09
CA LEU A 79 -10.35 2.35 0.37
C LEU A 79 -11.21 3.61 0.59
N LEU A 80 -12.34 3.72 -0.10
CA LEU A 80 -13.26 4.86 0.02
C LEU A 80 -14.29 4.70 1.14
N ALA A 81 -14.43 3.50 1.71
CA ALA A 81 -15.37 3.23 2.80
C ALA A 81 -14.90 3.86 4.12
N GLU A 82 -15.67 4.83 4.63
CA GLU A 82 -15.36 5.61 5.84
C GLU A 82 -15.40 4.79 7.13
N ASP A 83 -16.15 3.69 7.15
CA ASP A 83 -16.33 2.77 8.29
C ASP A 83 -15.19 1.74 8.42
N GLY A 84 -14.38 1.57 7.36
CA GLY A 84 -13.23 0.68 7.34
C GLY A 84 -11.94 1.40 7.76
N PHE A 85 -11.44 1.13 8.97
CA PHE A 85 -10.12 1.62 9.41
C PHE A 85 -9.01 0.57 9.31
N GLU A 86 -9.37 -0.67 8.97
CA GLU A 86 -8.39 -1.74 8.83
C GLU A 86 -7.41 -1.45 7.69
N PRO A 87 -6.10 -1.68 7.91
CA PRO A 87 -5.10 -1.52 6.88
C PRO A 87 -5.40 -2.39 5.65
N LEU A 88 -5.10 -1.85 4.45
CA LEU A 88 -5.28 -2.56 3.19
C LEU A 88 -3.92 -2.90 2.60
N GLU A 89 -3.77 -4.13 2.10
CA GLU A 89 -2.56 -4.53 1.39
C GLU A 89 -2.84 -4.59 -0.11
N PHE A 90 -2.17 -3.73 -0.88
CA PHE A 90 -2.15 -3.83 -2.33
C PHE A 90 -0.91 -3.18 -2.92
N GLY A 91 -0.50 -3.70 -4.07
CA GLY A 91 0.66 -3.21 -4.79
C GLY A 91 0.35 -2.11 -5.79
N LEU A 92 1.33 -1.25 -6.03
CA LEU A 92 1.35 -0.28 -7.12
C LEU A 92 2.39 -0.67 -8.16
N ARG A 93 2.09 -0.39 -9.43
CA ARG A 93 3.01 -0.54 -10.55
C ARG A 93 3.98 0.64 -10.59
N CYS A 94 5.26 0.37 -10.78
CA CYS A 94 6.31 1.36 -11.05
C CYS A 94 6.43 1.66 -12.55
N ARG A 95 7.07 2.76 -12.92
CA ARG A 95 7.22 3.20 -14.32
C ARG A 95 8.09 2.25 -15.15
N ASP A 96 9.02 1.55 -14.50
CA ASP A 96 9.87 0.52 -15.10
C ASP A 96 9.15 -0.83 -15.31
N GLY A 97 7.87 -0.93 -14.94
CA GLY A 97 7.09 -2.16 -15.05
C GLY A 97 7.21 -3.11 -13.85
N THR A 98 8.03 -2.78 -12.85
CA THR A 98 8.07 -3.52 -11.58
C THR A 98 6.85 -3.20 -10.71
N PHE A 99 6.70 -3.94 -9.61
CA PHE A 99 5.62 -3.72 -8.65
C PHE A 99 6.17 -3.66 -7.23
N LYS A 100 5.57 -2.78 -6.43
CA LYS A 100 5.86 -2.66 -5.00
C LYS A 100 4.60 -2.85 -4.19
N TRP A 101 4.70 -3.65 -3.13
CA TRP A 101 3.61 -3.92 -2.20
C TRP A 101 3.61 -2.91 -1.08
N PHE A 102 2.42 -2.44 -0.72
CA PHE A 102 2.26 -1.47 0.36
C PHE A 102 1.18 -1.90 1.33
N LEU A 103 1.43 -1.63 2.61
CA LEU A 103 0.41 -1.62 3.66
C LEU A 103 -0.14 -0.19 3.77
N TRP A 104 -1.42 -0.02 3.46
CA TRP A 104 -2.09 1.27 3.38
C TRP A 104 -2.94 1.54 4.61
N HIS A 105 -2.65 2.66 5.26
CA HIS A 105 -3.51 3.29 6.26
C HIS A 105 -4.24 4.48 5.66
N ARG A 106 -5.46 4.73 6.14
CA ARG A 106 -6.30 5.82 5.65
C ARG A 106 -7.01 6.56 6.76
N GLY A 107 -7.25 7.85 6.54
CA GLY A 107 -8.01 8.72 7.43
C GLY A 107 -8.92 9.61 6.60
N PHE A 108 -10.17 9.72 7.01
CA PHE A 108 -11.19 10.49 6.30
C PHE A 108 -11.37 11.86 6.92
N ASP A 109 -11.49 12.85 6.05
CA ASP A 109 -11.86 14.22 6.38
C ASP A 109 -13.09 14.60 5.56
N SER A 110 -14.26 14.22 6.06
CA SER A 110 -15.55 14.45 5.38
C SER A 110 -15.88 15.94 5.24
N GLU A 111 -15.32 16.80 6.10
CA GLU A 111 -15.46 18.27 6.02
C GLU A 111 -14.80 18.82 4.74
N HIS A 112 -13.66 18.25 4.36
CA HIS A 112 -12.89 18.65 3.17
C HIS A 112 -13.04 17.66 2.00
N GLN A 113 -13.92 16.66 2.12
CA GLN A 113 -14.13 15.57 1.16
C GLN A 113 -12.82 14.90 0.70
N ALA A 114 -11.93 14.65 1.66
CA ALA A 114 -10.58 14.17 1.40
C ALA A 114 -10.25 12.91 2.22
N ILE A 115 -9.37 12.10 1.65
CA ILE A 115 -8.85 10.87 2.25
C ILE A 115 -7.33 11.01 2.32
N PHE A 116 -6.81 11.04 3.53
CA PHE A 116 -5.37 10.94 3.77
C PHE A 116 -4.96 9.48 3.64
N ILE A 117 -3.91 9.22 2.87
CA ILE A 117 -3.35 7.87 2.69
C ILE A 117 -1.87 7.84 3.09
N ALA A 118 -1.49 6.75 3.74
CA ALA A 118 -0.11 6.43 4.08
C ALA A 118 0.20 4.98 3.69
N GLY A 119 1.14 4.79 2.76
CA GLY A 119 1.58 3.50 2.26
C GLY A 119 2.99 3.17 2.75
N TYR A 120 3.13 2.07 3.47
CA TYR A 120 4.42 1.54 3.93
C TYR A 120 4.87 0.43 2.99
N ASP A 121 6.08 0.55 2.41
CA ASP A 121 6.63 -0.48 1.51
C ASP A 121 6.87 -1.79 2.28
N ILE A 122 6.14 -2.84 1.89
CA ILE A 122 6.24 -4.21 2.42
C ILE A 122 6.72 -5.20 1.34
N THR A 123 7.29 -4.69 0.23
CA THR A 123 7.74 -5.50 -0.90
C THR A 123 8.73 -6.57 -0.46
N GLU A 124 9.72 -6.20 0.37
CA GLU A 124 10.71 -7.16 0.85
C GLU A 124 10.10 -8.25 1.73
N GLN A 125 9.15 -7.88 2.61
CA GLN A 125 8.42 -8.83 3.45
C GLN A 125 7.64 -9.82 2.60
N LYS A 126 6.92 -9.35 1.57
CA LYS A 126 6.17 -10.20 0.64
C LYS A 126 7.09 -11.10 -0.18
N THR A 127 8.19 -10.57 -0.72
CA THR A 127 9.14 -11.37 -1.51
C THR A 127 9.79 -12.48 -0.68
N ARG A 128 10.11 -12.22 0.59
CA ARG A 128 10.61 -13.27 1.51
C ARG A 128 9.55 -14.34 1.76
N THR A 129 8.30 -13.96 2.04
CA THR A 129 7.21 -14.92 2.25
C THR A 129 6.92 -15.75 0.99
N THR A 130 6.86 -15.12 -0.19
CA THR A 130 6.61 -15.82 -1.46
C THR A 130 7.77 -16.77 -1.82
N ALA A 131 9.03 -16.37 -1.59
CA ALA A 131 10.18 -17.24 -1.81
C ALA A 131 10.21 -18.45 -0.87
N SER A 132 9.81 -18.28 0.39
CA SER A 132 9.68 -19.40 1.34
C SER A 132 8.54 -20.36 0.97
N LEU A 133 7.41 -19.85 0.47
CA LEU A 133 6.31 -20.68 -0.01
C LEU A 133 6.69 -21.45 -1.28
N LEU A 134 7.35 -20.79 -2.25
CA LEU A 134 7.83 -21.47 -3.46
C LEU A 134 8.82 -22.58 -3.13
N ARG A 135 9.78 -22.36 -2.22
CA ARG A 135 10.68 -23.42 -1.74
C ARG A 135 9.97 -24.57 -1.02
N PHE A 136 8.85 -24.30 -0.38
CA PHE A 136 8.03 -25.33 0.26
C PHE A 136 7.28 -26.18 -0.78
N PHE A 137 6.79 -25.56 -1.86
CA PHE A 137 6.12 -26.25 -2.97
C PHE A 137 7.08 -26.91 -3.97
N GLU A 138 8.35 -26.48 -4.05
CA GLU A 138 9.39 -27.09 -4.90
C GLU A 138 10.11 -28.29 -4.29
N ARG A 139 9.77 -28.70 -3.06
CA ARG A 139 10.26 -30.00 -2.56
C ARG A 139 9.67 -31.09 -3.47
N PRO A 140 10.48 -31.87 -4.21
CA PRO A 140 9.94 -33.03 -4.89
C PRO A 140 9.27 -33.91 -3.83
N LYS A 141 8.07 -34.40 -4.12
CA LYS A 141 7.54 -35.56 -3.41
C LYS A 141 8.54 -36.68 -3.65
N SER A 142 9.52 -36.83 -2.76
CA SER A 142 10.29 -38.07 -2.65
C SER A 142 9.29 -39.15 -2.28
N ALA A 143 8.79 -39.83 -3.31
CA ALA A 143 8.10 -41.09 -3.16
C ALA A 143 9.16 -42.13 -2.84
N ASP A 144 9.55 -42.20 -1.57
CA ASP A 144 10.13 -43.40 -0.98
C ASP A 144 9.07 -44.03 -0.08
N VAL A 145 8.37 -45.03 -0.61
CA VAL A 145 8.19 -46.31 0.08
C VAL A 145 8.27 -47.38 -1.00
N ALA A 146 9.46 -47.96 -1.11
CA ALA A 146 9.63 -49.32 -1.58
C ALA A 146 9.28 -50.29 -0.44
N ILE A 147 8.83 -51.47 -0.86
CA ILE A 147 8.44 -52.69 -0.12
C ILE A 147 6.97 -52.77 0.25
#